data_AF-A0A964JSY3-F1
#
_entry.id   AF-A0A964JSY3-F1
#
_cell.length_a   1.000
_cell.length_b   1.000
_cell.length_c   1.000
_cell.angle_alpha   90.00
_cell.angle_beta   90.00
_cell.angle_gamma   90.00
#
_symmetry.space_group_name_H-M   'P 1'
#
loop_
_entity.id
_entity.type
_entity.pdbx_description
1 polymer ?
#
loop_
_entity_poly.entity_id
_entity_poly.type
_entity_poly.pdbx_seq_one_letter_code
_entity_poly.pdbx_strand_id
1 'polypeptide(L)'
;MRLDVLISSIFLTTPALAHIQLDEPAPRGPEQKAGPCGARGGVRGDNVAVFTPGQTITVTWRETINHPSHYRISFDEDGDDDFRDPDDFMDFSGNPTVLVDAIEDLPAAGQEQEVTLPNVTCERCTLQVVQVMYDKPPYGDGNDLYYQCADLALRGAVAAVDAAPLPPDASSPEVRDAALSEAGSDDQGPVGNDVQTGDGLSATPDGASGDAGNGADLRLIDTSLGSSDGCTFGFGGLPSMMWPLVSLLGLAALRRRRA
;
A
#
# COMPACT_ATOMS: atom_id res chain seq x y z
N MET A 1 4.54 -41.86 -57.46
CA MET A 1 4.31 -40.44 -57.12
C MET A 1 4.47 -40.31 -55.62
N ARG A 2 5.43 -39.50 -55.16
CA ARG A 2 5.72 -39.28 -53.74
C ARG A 2 4.69 -38.29 -53.19
N LEU A 3 4.09 -38.62 -52.05
CA LEU A 3 3.13 -37.80 -51.33
C LEU A 3 3.89 -37.08 -50.23
N ASP A 4 4.30 -35.84 -50.48
CA ASP A 4 4.98 -35.02 -49.49
C ASP A 4 3.94 -34.47 -48.51
N VAL A 5 3.90 -35.05 -47.32
CA VAL A 5 3.05 -34.61 -46.20
C VAL A 5 3.73 -33.40 -45.54
N LEU A 6 3.21 -32.21 -45.81
CA LEU A 6 3.54 -30.98 -45.07
C LEU A 6 2.94 -31.05 -43.66
N ILE A 7 3.74 -31.48 -42.69
CA ILE A 7 3.41 -31.40 -41.26
C ILE A 7 3.62 -29.94 -40.82
N SER A 8 2.54 -29.19 -40.69
CA SER A 8 2.54 -27.84 -40.13
C SER A 8 2.57 -27.93 -38.60
N SER A 9 3.74 -27.67 -38.00
CA SER A 9 3.92 -27.62 -36.55
C SER A 9 3.31 -26.34 -35.97
N ILE A 10 2.18 -26.46 -35.29
CA ILE A 10 1.59 -25.38 -34.49
C ILE A 10 2.39 -25.30 -33.17
N PHE A 11 3.21 -24.26 -33.02
CA PHE A 11 3.83 -23.94 -31.74
C PHE A 11 2.80 -23.24 -30.86
N LEU A 12 2.27 -23.95 -29.85
CA LEU A 12 1.55 -23.30 -28.77
C LEU A 12 2.59 -22.62 -27.86
N THR A 13 2.71 -21.30 -27.97
CA THR A 13 3.43 -20.50 -26.97
C THR A 13 2.62 -20.52 -25.68
N THR A 14 3.10 -21.26 -24.68
CA THR A 14 2.63 -21.13 -23.30
C THR A 14 3.10 -19.79 -22.77
N PRO A 15 2.22 -18.93 -22.22
CA PRO A 15 2.68 -17.73 -21.54
C PRO A 15 3.64 -18.13 -20.41
N ALA A 16 4.85 -17.57 -20.42
CA ALA A 16 5.76 -17.68 -19.29
C ALA A 16 5.22 -16.78 -18.17
N LEU A 17 4.64 -17.40 -17.14
CA LEU A 17 4.31 -16.74 -15.88
C LEU A 17 5.62 -16.53 -15.12
N ALA A 18 6.07 -15.29 -14.93
CA ALA A 18 7.36 -14.94 -14.30
C ALA A 18 7.22 -14.37 -12.89
N HIS A 19 6.25 -14.86 -12.12
CA HIS A 19 5.35 -13.98 -11.40
C HIS A 19 4.82 -14.61 -10.10
N ILE A 20 4.34 -13.78 -9.17
CA ILE A 20 3.64 -14.24 -7.98
C ILE A 20 2.14 -14.35 -8.29
N GLN A 21 1.52 -15.39 -7.77
CA GLN A 21 0.09 -15.61 -7.87
C GLN A 21 -0.46 -15.74 -6.46
N LEU A 22 -1.15 -14.71 -5.99
CA LEU A 22 -1.94 -14.83 -4.78
C LEU A 22 -3.09 -15.79 -5.05
N ASP A 23 -3.29 -16.74 -4.14
CA ASP A 23 -4.32 -17.78 -4.22
C ASP A 23 -5.41 -17.52 -3.17
N GLU A 24 -5.02 -17.28 -1.91
CA GLU A 24 -5.95 -16.92 -0.82
C GLU A 24 -5.41 -15.76 0.04
N PRO A 25 -6.21 -14.71 0.30
CA PRO A 25 -7.53 -14.42 -0.30
C PRO A 25 -7.43 -14.19 -1.81
N ALA A 26 -8.55 -14.35 -2.54
CA ALA A 26 -8.53 -14.28 -3.99
C ALA A 26 -7.97 -12.93 -4.50
N PRO A 27 -7.12 -12.94 -5.54
CA PRO A 27 -6.50 -11.71 -6.04
C PRO A 27 -7.49 -10.83 -6.79
N ARG A 28 -7.23 -9.52 -6.74
CA ARG A 28 -7.92 -8.49 -7.52
C ARG A 28 -7.75 -8.70 -9.02
N GLY A 29 -6.57 -9.15 -9.46
CA GLY A 29 -6.23 -9.35 -10.87
C GLY A 29 -4.88 -10.07 -11.06
N PRO A 30 -4.53 -10.38 -12.32
CA PRO A 30 -3.28 -11.08 -12.64
C PRO A 30 -2.07 -10.15 -12.85
N GLU A 31 -2.28 -8.84 -13.01
CA GLU A 31 -1.18 -7.89 -13.18
C GLU A 31 -0.40 -7.74 -11.88
N GLN A 32 0.91 -7.51 -11.99
CA GLN A 32 1.77 -7.47 -10.80
C GLN A 32 2.98 -6.53 -10.88
N LYS A 33 3.10 -5.75 -11.96
CA LYS A 33 4.31 -4.96 -12.24
C LYS A 33 4.21 -3.47 -11.96
N ALA A 34 3.04 -2.98 -11.61
CA ALA A 34 2.83 -1.60 -11.24
C ALA A 34 2.31 -1.53 -9.80
N GLY A 35 3.03 -0.87 -8.92
CA GLY A 35 2.52 -0.59 -7.57
C GLY A 35 1.23 0.24 -7.61
N PRO A 36 0.37 0.11 -6.59
CA PRO A 36 0.51 -0.78 -5.42
C PRO A 36 -0.08 -2.17 -5.65
N CYS A 37 -1.00 -2.34 -6.61
CA CYS A 37 -1.79 -3.58 -6.76
C CYS A 37 -1.59 -4.27 -8.10
N GLY A 38 -0.41 -4.10 -8.68
CA GLY A 38 0.04 -4.80 -9.88
C GLY A 38 -0.37 -4.18 -11.21
N ALA A 39 -1.53 -3.52 -11.28
CA ALA A 39 -2.05 -2.81 -12.44
C ALA A 39 -1.95 -1.27 -12.27
N ARG A 40 -1.37 -0.58 -13.26
CA ARG A 40 -1.31 0.89 -13.25
C ARG A 40 -2.72 1.47 -13.34
N GLY A 41 -3.12 2.23 -12.33
CA GLY A 41 -4.48 2.78 -12.24
C GLY A 41 -5.54 1.67 -12.10
N GLY A 42 -5.15 0.52 -11.57
CA GLY A 42 -6.06 -0.57 -11.26
C GLY A 42 -7.18 -0.09 -10.35
N VAL A 43 -8.37 -0.62 -10.59
CA VAL A 43 -9.53 -0.36 -9.73
C VAL A 43 -9.79 -1.58 -8.85
N ARG A 44 -10.32 -1.33 -7.66
CA ARG A 44 -10.79 -2.39 -6.76
C ARG A 44 -11.72 -3.36 -7.52
N GLY A 45 -11.53 -4.65 -7.31
CA GLY A 45 -12.32 -5.70 -7.91
C GLY A 45 -13.64 -5.96 -7.17
N ASP A 46 -14.48 -6.79 -7.79
CA ASP A 46 -15.76 -7.22 -7.23
C ASP A 46 -15.62 -8.44 -6.30
N ASN A 47 -14.47 -9.12 -6.34
CA ASN A 47 -14.18 -10.30 -5.51
C ASN A 47 -13.70 -9.87 -4.13
N VAL A 48 -14.65 -9.61 -3.23
CA VAL A 48 -14.35 -9.18 -1.86
C VAL A 48 -14.38 -10.35 -0.89
N ALA A 49 -13.24 -10.66 -0.27
CA ALA A 49 -13.19 -11.61 0.84
C ALA A 49 -13.65 -10.93 2.14
N VAL A 50 -14.45 -11.63 2.93
CA VAL A 50 -15.06 -11.08 4.15
C VAL A 50 -14.51 -11.82 5.37
N PHE A 51 -13.93 -11.07 6.30
CA PHE A 51 -13.38 -11.59 7.55
C PHE A 51 -13.94 -10.81 8.75
N THR A 52 -13.68 -11.30 9.95
CA THR A 52 -13.99 -10.53 11.17
C THR A 52 -12.80 -9.65 11.57
N PRO A 53 -13.04 -8.47 12.17
CA PRO A 53 -11.97 -7.68 12.79
C PRO A 53 -11.09 -8.54 13.71
N GLY A 54 -9.76 -8.40 13.62
CA GLY A 54 -8.82 -9.14 14.48
C GLY A 54 -8.64 -10.62 14.10
N GLN A 55 -9.26 -11.10 13.02
CA GLN A 55 -9.13 -12.49 12.60
C GLN A 55 -7.70 -12.80 12.15
N THR A 56 -7.13 -13.90 12.64
CA THR A 56 -5.96 -14.51 12.00
C THR A 56 -6.39 -15.30 10.77
N ILE A 57 -5.83 -14.96 9.62
CA ILE A 57 -6.05 -15.64 8.35
C ILE A 57 -4.75 -16.25 7.85
N THR A 58 -4.89 -17.26 7.02
CA THR A 58 -3.80 -17.80 6.21
C THR A 58 -3.78 -17.09 4.86
N VAL A 59 -2.66 -16.46 4.53
CA VAL A 59 -2.40 -15.92 3.18
C VAL A 59 -1.57 -16.94 2.43
N THR A 60 -2.01 -17.33 1.23
CA THR A 60 -1.29 -18.28 0.37
C THR A 60 -1.03 -17.69 -1.01
N TRP A 61 0.19 -17.87 -1.50
CA TRP A 61 0.59 -17.45 -2.83
C TRP A 61 1.63 -18.41 -3.40
N ARG A 62 1.83 -18.35 -4.70
CA ARG A 62 2.82 -19.16 -5.40
C ARG A 62 3.71 -18.28 -6.22
N GLU A 63 4.98 -18.62 -6.25
CA GLU A 63 5.93 -18.02 -7.17
C GLU A 63 6.12 -18.97 -8.36
N THR A 64 5.92 -18.46 -9.58
CA THR A 64 6.00 -19.30 -10.78
C THR A 64 7.40 -19.30 -11.41
N ILE A 65 8.20 -18.27 -11.15
CA ILE A 65 9.63 -18.21 -11.48
C ILE A 65 10.36 -17.75 -10.24
N ASN A 66 11.23 -18.60 -9.73
CA ASN A 66 12.00 -18.34 -8.52
C ASN A 66 13.03 -17.22 -8.72
N HIS A 67 12.90 -16.18 -7.91
CA HIS A 67 13.86 -15.11 -7.69
C HIS A 67 14.35 -15.16 -6.24
N PRO A 68 15.67 -14.99 -5.99
CA PRO A 68 16.14 -14.75 -4.63
C PRO A 68 15.40 -13.53 -4.04
N SER A 69 14.60 -13.76 -3.01
CA SER A 69 13.65 -12.75 -2.53
C SER A 69 13.27 -12.94 -1.06
N HIS A 70 12.47 -12.01 -0.54
CA HIS A 70 11.54 -12.23 0.57
C HIS A 70 10.17 -11.69 0.19
N TYR A 71 9.17 -11.96 1.04
CA TYR A 71 7.84 -11.37 0.90
C TYR A 71 7.48 -10.43 2.05
N ARG A 72 6.60 -9.49 1.74
CA ARG A 72 5.97 -8.57 2.67
C ARG A 72 4.45 -8.67 2.52
N ILE A 73 3.73 -8.66 3.64
CA ILE A 73 2.28 -8.56 3.68
C ILE A 73 1.90 -7.26 4.38
N SER A 74 1.11 -6.44 3.69
CA SER A 74 0.63 -5.13 4.17
C SER A 74 -0.89 -5.06 4.11
N PHE A 75 -1.48 -4.15 4.87
CA PHE A 75 -2.91 -3.88 4.95
C PHE A 75 -3.19 -2.38 4.95
N ASP A 76 -4.17 -1.99 4.14
CA ASP A 76 -4.73 -0.64 4.06
C ASP A 76 -6.22 -0.74 4.43
N GLU A 77 -6.69 0.13 5.32
CA GLU A 77 -8.04 0.03 5.90
C GLU A 77 -9.16 0.60 5.00
N ASP A 78 -8.84 1.48 4.06
CA ASP A 78 -9.84 2.21 3.27
C ASP A 78 -9.53 2.29 1.76
N GLY A 79 -8.41 1.76 1.32
CA GLY A 79 -8.07 1.73 -0.09
C GLY A 79 -6.83 0.90 -0.38
N ASP A 80 -5.93 1.49 -1.14
CA ASP A 80 -4.64 0.95 -1.53
C ASP A 80 -3.58 2.04 -1.70
N ASP A 81 -3.80 3.21 -1.10
CA ASP A 81 -3.00 4.42 -1.25
C ASP A 81 -2.00 4.66 -0.10
N ASP A 82 -2.13 3.93 1.01
CA ASP A 82 -1.20 4.03 2.14
C ASP A 82 0.00 3.07 2.04
N PHE A 83 0.01 2.17 1.04
CA PHE A 83 1.14 1.26 0.82
C PHE A 83 2.41 2.02 0.41
N ARG A 84 3.53 1.67 1.06
CA ARG A 84 4.86 2.19 0.72
C ARG A 84 5.78 1.06 0.28
N ASP A 85 6.37 1.23 -0.90
CA ASP A 85 7.41 0.36 -1.42
C ASP A 85 8.66 0.40 -0.53
N PRO A 86 9.35 -0.74 -0.31
CA PRO A 86 10.68 -0.73 0.27
C PRO A 86 11.65 0.12 -0.57
N ASP A 87 12.51 0.91 0.08
CA ASP A 87 13.53 1.70 -0.62
C ASP A 87 14.63 0.79 -1.22
N ASP A 88 14.90 -0.36 -0.59
CA ASP A 88 15.74 -1.44 -1.10
C ASP A 88 15.38 -2.79 -0.45
N PHE A 89 16.06 -3.87 -0.85
CA PHE A 89 15.78 -5.22 -0.35
C PHE A 89 16.16 -5.49 1.13
N MET A 90 16.85 -4.55 1.77
CA MET A 90 17.16 -4.56 3.20
C MET A 90 16.29 -3.56 3.98
N ASP A 91 15.43 -2.81 3.31
CA ASP A 91 14.48 -1.91 3.93
C ASP A 91 13.32 -2.68 4.54
N PHE A 92 13.52 -3.19 5.75
CA PHE A 92 12.48 -3.82 6.56
C PHE A 92 11.66 -2.80 7.37
N SER A 93 11.53 -1.55 6.88
CA SER A 93 10.82 -0.51 7.63
C SER A 93 9.34 -0.85 7.78
N GLY A 94 8.94 -1.12 9.04
CA GLY A 94 7.56 -1.38 9.44
C GLY A 94 6.72 -0.12 9.49
N ASN A 95 6.45 0.48 8.33
CA ASN A 95 5.40 1.50 8.25
C ASN A 95 4.06 0.91 8.78
N PRO A 96 3.10 1.73 9.22
CA PRO A 96 1.89 1.24 9.89
C PRO A 96 1.04 0.24 9.09
N THR A 97 1.18 0.19 7.77
CA THR A 97 0.46 -0.77 6.92
C THR A 97 1.08 -2.17 6.92
N VAL A 98 2.36 -2.32 7.28
CA VAL A 98 3.06 -3.60 7.21
C VAL A 98 2.62 -4.51 8.36
N LEU A 99 1.98 -5.63 8.03
CA LEU A 99 1.57 -6.64 9.01
C LEU A 99 2.72 -7.61 9.32
N VAL A 100 3.39 -8.09 8.28
CA VAL A 100 4.52 -9.02 8.38
C VAL A 100 5.51 -8.70 7.26
N ASP A 101 6.80 -8.73 7.58
CA ASP A 101 7.88 -8.49 6.63
C ASP A 101 8.97 -9.56 6.78
N ALA A 102 9.92 -9.56 5.84
CA ALA A 102 11.01 -10.53 5.79
C ALA A 102 10.53 -11.99 5.81
N ILE A 103 9.39 -12.27 5.18
CA ILE A 103 8.87 -13.63 5.03
C ILE A 103 9.81 -14.39 4.12
N GLU A 104 10.36 -15.49 4.63
CA GLU A 104 11.32 -16.32 3.91
C GLU A 104 10.72 -16.86 2.62
N ASP A 105 11.48 -16.77 1.52
CA ASP A 105 11.10 -17.36 0.26
C ASP A 105 11.43 -18.85 0.24
N LEU A 106 10.41 -19.68 0.39
CA LEU A 106 10.57 -21.13 0.46
C LEU A 106 10.70 -21.74 -0.95
N PRO A 107 11.53 -22.78 -1.13
CA PRO A 107 11.74 -23.41 -2.44
C PRO A 107 10.55 -24.27 -2.91
N ALA A 108 9.50 -24.43 -2.10
CA ALA A 108 8.29 -25.13 -2.47
C ALA A 108 7.33 -24.18 -3.18
N ALA A 109 6.67 -24.64 -4.24
CA ALA A 109 5.81 -23.84 -5.11
C ALA A 109 4.52 -23.30 -4.44
N GLY A 110 4.46 -23.22 -3.11
CA GLY A 110 3.39 -22.64 -2.31
C GLY A 110 3.99 -22.02 -1.05
N GLN A 111 3.83 -20.71 -0.94
CA GLN A 111 4.13 -19.91 0.22
C GLN A 111 2.87 -19.77 1.08
N GLU A 112 3.03 -19.76 2.39
CA GLU A 112 1.95 -19.60 3.34
C GLU A 112 2.42 -18.74 4.51
N GLN A 113 1.60 -17.79 4.92
CA GLN A 113 1.86 -16.96 6.10
C GLN A 113 0.56 -16.70 6.86
N GLU A 114 0.54 -17.03 8.16
CA GLU A 114 -0.52 -16.58 9.05
C GLU A 114 -0.32 -15.09 9.38
N VAL A 115 -1.38 -14.30 9.23
CA VAL A 115 -1.40 -12.88 9.59
C VAL A 115 -2.65 -12.55 10.40
N THR A 116 -2.52 -11.76 11.45
CA THR A 116 -3.67 -11.21 12.18
C THR A 116 -4.09 -9.90 11.53
N LEU A 117 -5.31 -9.87 11.00
CA LEU A 117 -5.89 -8.66 10.42
C LEU A 117 -6.15 -7.61 11.51
N PRO A 118 -6.09 -6.30 11.18
CA PRO A 118 -6.39 -5.27 12.16
C PRO A 118 -7.76 -5.44 12.81
N ASN A 119 -7.86 -5.10 14.09
CA ASN A 119 -9.10 -5.15 14.85
C ASN A 119 -9.93 -3.88 14.61
N VAL A 120 -10.33 -3.67 13.35
CA VAL A 120 -11.17 -2.56 12.87
C VAL A 120 -12.20 -3.09 11.87
N THR A 121 -13.27 -2.33 11.64
CA THR A 121 -14.22 -2.62 10.56
C THR A 121 -13.91 -1.80 9.32
N CYS A 122 -13.95 -2.42 8.13
CA CYS A 122 -13.73 -1.76 6.86
C CYS A 122 -14.54 -2.41 5.74
N GLU A 123 -14.96 -1.63 4.76
CA GLU A 123 -15.71 -2.12 3.58
C GLU A 123 -14.86 -2.10 2.29
N ARG A 124 -13.70 -1.44 2.35
CA ARG A 124 -12.87 -1.15 1.18
C ARG A 124 -11.38 -1.44 1.40
N CYS A 125 -11.05 -2.11 2.48
CA CYS A 125 -9.67 -2.46 2.82
C CYS A 125 -9.03 -3.39 1.78
N THR A 126 -7.72 -3.30 1.68
CA THR A 126 -6.89 -4.10 0.77
C THR A 126 -5.78 -4.78 1.55
N LEU A 127 -5.49 -6.03 1.18
CA LEU A 127 -4.29 -6.74 1.62
C LEU A 127 -3.34 -6.87 0.44
N GLN A 128 -2.10 -6.46 0.62
CA GLN A 128 -1.06 -6.49 -0.40
C GLN A 128 -0.03 -7.56 -0.04
N VAL A 129 0.37 -8.36 -1.03
CA VAL A 129 1.56 -9.20 -0.99
C VAL A 129 2.57 -8.63 -1.97
N VAL A 130 3.77 -8.34 -1.46
CA VAL A 130 4.90 -7.88 -2.28
C VAL A 130 6.01 -8.92 -2.24
N GLN A 131 6.52 -9.28 -3.41
CA GLN A 131 7.81 -9.96 -3.52
C GLN A 131 8.91 -8.91 -3.71
N VAL A 132 9.93 -8.96 -2.85
CA VAL A 132 11.09 -8.06 -2.89
C VAL A 132 12.30 -8.84 -3.40
N MET A 133 12.68 -8.61 -4.65
CA MET A 133 13.73 -9.39 -5.34
C MET A 133 15.12 -8.81 -5.12
N TYR A 134 16.10 -9.68 -4.88
CA TYR A 134 17.50 -9.30 -4.64
C TYR A 134 18.32 -9.23 -5.92
N ASP A 135 17.84 -9.81 -7.02
CA ASP A 135 18.58 -9.97 -8.27
C ASP A 135 18.23 -8.94 -9.36
N LYS A 136 17.49 -7.87 -9.00
CA LYS A 136 16.98 -6.85 -9.94
C LYS A 136 17.47 -5.41 -9.65
N PRO A 137 18.78 -5.13 -9.67
CA PRO A 137 19.25 -3.75 -9.55
C PRO A 137 18.89 -2.91 -10.80
N PRO A 138 18.73 -1.58 -10.66
CA PRO A 138 18.79 -0.82 -9.41
C PRO A 138 17.56 -1.06 -8.52
N TYR A 139 17.74 -1.00 -7.19
CA TYR A 139 16.65 -1.19 -6.23
C TYR A 139 15.89 0.12 -5.97
N GLY A 140 14.63 0.01 -5.57
CA GLY A 140 13.78 1.16 -5.22
C GLY A 140 13.18 1.91 -6.41
N ASP A 141 13.33 1.39 -7.63
CA ASP A 141 12.64 1.91 -8.83
C ASP A 141 11.35 1.13 -9.16
N GLY A 142 11.03 0.11 -8.36
CA GLY A 142 9.87 -0.76 -8.49
C GLY A 142 10.05 -1.93 -9.47
N ASN A 143 11.15 -1.99 -10.22
CA ASN A 143 11.45 -3.11 -11.11
C ASN A 143 11.88 -4.37 -10.32
N ASP A 144 12.37 -4.18 -9.11
CA ASP A 144 12.72 -5.19 -8.10
C ASP A 144 11.51 -5.75 -7.33
N LEU A 145 10.30 -5.25 -7.63
CA LEU A 145 9.09 -5.60 -6.91
C LEU A 145 8.06 -6.30 -7.80
N TYR A 146 7.27 -7.16 -7.17
CA TYR A 146 6.02 -7.68 -7.72
C TYR A 146 4.90 -7.57 -6.69
N TYR A 147 3.71 -7.19 -7.14
CA TYR A 147 2.58 -6.85 -6.28
C TYR A 147 1.37 -7.71 -6.60
N GLN A 148 0.67 -8.18 -5.57
CA GLN A 148 -0.66 -8.78 -5.67
C GLN A 148 -1.52 -8.20 -4.56
N CYS A 149 -2.76 -7.82 -4.86
CA CYS A 149 -3.70 -7.34 -3.87
C CYS A 149 -4.92 -8.26 -3.79
N ALA A 150 -5.47 -8.42 -2.60
CA ALA A 150 -6.81 -8.94 -2.37
C ALA A 150 -7.70 -7.87 -1.76
N ASP A 151 -8.95 -7.82 -2.23
CA ASP A 151 -9.94 -6.87 -1.75
C ASP A 151 -10.72 -7.46 -0.57
N LEU A 152 -10.71 -6.76 0.55
CA LEU A 152 -11.27 -7.25 1.80
C LEU A 152 -12.44 -6.39 2.29
N ALA A 153 -13.24 -6.99 3.18
CA ALA A 153 -14.11 -6.28 4.10
C ALA A 153 -14.03 -6.96 5.49
N LEU A 154 -13.78 -6.16 6.52
CA LEU A 154 -13.80 -6.61 7.91
C LEU A 154 -15.13 -6.22 8.54
N ARG A 155 -15.96 -7.22 8.82
CA ARG A 155 -17.33 -7.04 9.29
C ARG A 155 -17.58 -7.79 10.59
N GLY A 156 -18.42 -7.23 11.46
CA GLY A 156 -18.79 -7.82 12.73
C GLY A 156 -18.37 -6.96 13.91
N ALA A 157 -18.37 -7.55 15.10
CA ALA A 157 -17.96 -6.87 16.32
C ALA A 157 -16.43 -6.72 16.34
N VAL A 158 -15.96 -5.53 16.71
CA VAL A 158 -14.56 -5.29 17.07
C VAL A 158 -14.39 -5.79 18.51
N ALA A 159 -13.48 -6.73 18.73
CA ALA A 159 -13.21 -7.19 20.08
C ALA A 159 -12.68 -6.00 20.91
N ALA A 160 -13.17 -5.83 22.14
CA ALA A 160 -12.57 -4.85 23.03
C ALA A 160 -11.13 -5.28 23.28
N VAL A 161 -10.17 -4.42 22.94
CA VAL A 161 -8.80 -4.61 23.42
C VAL A 161 -8.87 -4.51 24.94
N ASP A 162 -8.37 -5.53 25.63
CA ASP A 162 -8.36 -5.54 27.10
C ASP A 162 -7.62 -4.29 27.57
N ALA A 163 -8.37 -3.26 27.96
CA ALA A 163 -7.83 -2.12 28.65
C ALA A 163 -7.18 -2.69 29.91
N ALA A 164 -5.84 -2.61 29.98
CA ALA A 164 -5.11 -3.00 31.17
C ALA A 164 -5.82 -2.38 32.39
N PRO A 165 -6.05 -3.15 33.47
CA PRO A 165 -6.73 -2.63 34.65
C PRO A 165 -6.07 -1.31 35.05
N LEU A 166 -6.85 -0.24 35.08
CA LEU A 166 -6.38 1.03 35.63
C LEU A 166 -5.82 0.72 37.03
N PRO A 167 -4.63 1.24 37.40
CA PRO A 167 -4.11 1.07 38.73
C PRO A 167 -5.17 1.52 39.74
N PRO A 168 -5.32 0.84 40.89
CA PRO A 168 -6.33 1.22 41.87
C PRO A 168 -6.13 2.68 42.26
N ASP A 169 -7.19 3.46 42.09
CA ASP A 169 -7.27 4.86 42.42
C ASP A 169 -6.78 5.05 43.87
N ALA A 170 -5.63 5.70 44.03
CA ALA A 170 -5.07 5.98 45.35
C ALA A 170 -5.88 7.10 46.00
N SER A 171 -6.96 6.69 46.68
CA SER A 171 -7.59 7.35 47.82
C SER A 171 -7.84 8.86 47.72
N SER A 172 -9.11 9.24 47.52
CA SER A 172 -9.68 10.43 48.16
C SER A 172 -9.36 10.41 49.67
N PRO A 173 -8.80 11.48 50.25
CA PRO A 173 -8.71 11.56 51.71
C PRO A 173 -10.12 11.75 52.28
N GLU A 174 -10.58 10.77 53.05
CA GLU A 174 -11.70 10.93 53.97
C GLU A 174 -11.37 12.08 54.94
N VAL A 175 -12.10 13.18 54.83
CA VAL A 175 -12.07 14.28 55.79
C VAL A 175 -12.66 13.76 57.09
N ARG A 176 -11.81 13.59 58.11
CA ARG A 176 -12.24 13.29 59.47
C ARG A 176 -12.71 14.58 60.13
N ASP A 177 -13.98 14.61 60.49
CA ASP A 177 -14.57 15.60 61.38
C ASP A 177 -13.81 15.63 62.72
N ALA A 178 -13.14 16.74 62.98
CA ALA A 178 -12.74 17.15 64.32
C ALA A 178 -13.23 18.59 64.53
N ALA A 179 -14.29 18.71 65.31
CA ALA A 179 -14.79 19.96 65.86
C ALA A 179 -13.84 20.51 66.94
N LEU A 180 -14.13 21.76 67.34
CA LEU A 180 -13.53 22.62 68.37
C LEU A 180 -12.54 23.66 67.79
N SER A 181 -12.64 24.97 68.00
CA SER A 181 -13.67 25.95 68.39
C SER A 181 -12.90 27.26 68.64
N GLU A 182 -13.57 28.39 68.43
CA GLU A 182 -13.26 29.74 68.96
C GLU A 182 -12.16 30.61 68.29
N ALA A 183 -12.66 31.75 67.77
CA ALA A 183 -12.26 33.12 68.09
C ALA A 183 -11.25 33.89 67.20
N GLY A 184 -11.72 35.08 66.78
CA GLY A 184 -10.94 36.32 66.59
C GLY A 184 -10.66 36.67 65.13
N SER A 185 -11.46 37.51 64.46
CA SER A 185 -11.46 39.00 64.47
C SER A 185 -10.18 39.67 63.97
N ASP A 186 -10.35 40.42 62.88
CA ASP A 186 -9.64 41.66 62.45
C ASP A 186 -8.14 41.49 62.10
N ASP A 187 -7.49 42.22 61.21
CA ASP A 187 -7.70 43.56 60.67
C ASP A 187 -6.81 43.77 59.41
N GLN A 188 -7.18 44.78 58.63
CA GLN A 188 -6.41 45.62 57.68
C GLN A 188 -4.90 45.33 57.52
N GLY A 189 -4.37 45.19 56.30
CA GLY A 189 -4.02 46.34 55.44
C GLY A 189 -2.51 46.38 55.10
N PRO A 190 -2.08 47.20 54.12
CA PRO A 190 -0.91 46.92 53.27
C PRO A 190 0.32 47.79 53.55
N VAL A 191 1.53 47.27 53.26
CA VAL A 191 2.82 47.96 53.03
C VAL A 191 3.85 46.82 52.78
N GLY A 192 4.83 46.84 51.88
CA GLY A 192 5.54 47.90 51.14
C GLY A 192 7.03 47.52 51.12
N ASN A 193 7.68 47.75 49.98
CA ASN A 193 9.12 48.06 49.79
C ASN A 193 10.07 46.84 49.64
N ASP A 194 10.71 46.71 48.47
CA ASP A 194 12.10 47.16 48.14
C ASP A 194 13.14 46.14 48.64
N VAL A 195 14.30 45.82 48.04
CA VAL A 195 15.07 46.23 46.85
C VAL A 195 16.33 45.32 46.88
N GLN A 196 16.93 45.04 45.70
CA GLN A 196 18.34 44.62 45.48
C GLN A 196 18.78 43.22 45.99
N THR A 197 19.77 42.51 45.44
CA THR A 197 20.87 42.81 44.48
C THR A 197 21.52 41.48 44.07
N GLY A 198 22.20 41.47 42.91
CA GLY A 198 23.40 40.65 42.65
C GLY A 198 23.18 39.57 41.59
N ASP A 199 23.53 39.74 40.31
CA ASP A 199 24.81 40.01 39.62
C ASP A 199 25.71 38.78 39.37
N GLY A 200 26.20 38.70 38.12
CA GLY A 200 27.24 37.82 37.59
C GLY A 200 26.74 37.03 36.37
N LEU A 201 26.70 37.52 35.12
CA LEU A 201 27.70 38.19 34.27
C LEU A 201 29.04 37.46 34.12
N SER A 202 29.23 36.82 32.96
CA SER A 202 30.33 37.02 31.97
C SER A 202 30.19 35.96 30.86
N ALA A 203 29.87 36.27 29.59
CA ALA A 203 30.61 37.04 28.57
C ALA A 203 31.90 36.32 28.13
N THR A 204 32.31 36.13 26.86
CA THR A 204 31.92 36.48 25.45
C THR A 204 33.03 35.81 24.56
N PRO A 205 33.36 36.24 23.31
CA PRO A 205 32.65 36.16 22.02
C PRO A 205 33.56 35.62 20.86
N ASP A 206 33.03 35.60 19.63
CA ASP A 206 33.63 36.04 18.34
C ASP A 206 32.81 35.38 17.21
N GLY A 207 31.99 36.09 16.40
CA GLY A 207 32.38 36.98 15.29
C GLY A 207 32.51 36.14 13.99
N ALA A 208 31.96 36.41 12.81
CA ALA A 208 31.34 37.57 12.14
C ALA A 208 30.54 37.00 10.92
N SER A 209 29.34 37.48 10.58
CA SER A 209 29.01 38.57 9.63
C SER A 209 29.32 38.29 8.14
N GLY A 210 28.30 38.43 7.29
CA GLY A 210 28.42 38.42 5.82
C GLY A 210 27.06 38.50 5.11
N ASP A 211 26.47 39.69 5.13
CA ASP A 211 25.24 40.13 4.44
C ASP A 211 25.45 40.32 2.93
N ALA A 212 24.39 40.11 2.13
CA ALA A 212 24.12 40.84 0.87
C ALA A 212 22.82 40.32 0.23
N GLY A 213 21.76 41.11 0.32
CA GLY A 213 20.51 40.91 -0.42
C GLY A 213 20.58 41.33 -1.89
N ASN A 214 19.50 41.03 -2.61
CA ASN A 214 18.89 41.97 -3.55
C ASN A 214 17.49 41.49 -3.95
N GLY A 215 16.51 42.40 -3.84
CA GLY A 215 15.18 42.25 -4.40
C GLY A 215 15.06 42.94 -5.78
N ALA A 216 14.15 42.40 -6.60
CA ALA A 216 13.43 43.02 -7.72
C ALA A 216 12.42 41.94 -8.16
N ASP A 217 11.13 42.00 -7.83
CA ASP A 217 10.04 42.85 -8.34
C ASP A 217 9.98 43.10 -9.86
N LEU A 218 8.81 42.76 -10.40
CA LEU A 218 8.18 43.10 -11.69
C LEU A 218 8.90 42.74 -13.00
N ARG A 219 8.39 41.68 -13.65
CA ARG A 219 7.84 41.78 -15.01
C ARG A 219 6.90 40.61 -15.35
N LEU A 220 5.65 40.98 -15.59
CA LEU A 220 4.65 40.26 -16.37
C LEU A 220 5.24 39.87 -17.74
N ILE A 221 5.16 38.60 -18.10
CA ILE A 221 5.14 38.16 -19.49
C ILE A 221 3.97 37.19 -19.63
N ASP A 222 2.86 37.77 -20.06
CA ASP A 222 1.86 37.15 -20.91
C ASP A 222 2.54 36.72 -22.23
N THR A 223 2.44 35.44 -22.57
CA THR A 223 2.53 34.98 -23.96
C THR A 223 1.46 33.93 -24.20
N SER A 224 0.23 34.41 -24.34
CA SER A 224 -0.75 33.83 -25.25
C SER A 224 -0.50 34.35 -26.67
N LEU A 225 -0.60 33.44 -27.65
CA LEU A 225 -0.70 33.61 -29.11
C LEU A 225 0.58 33.62 -29.97
N GLY A 226 0.82 32.47 -30.62
CA GLY A 226 0.79 32.42 -32.08
C GLY A 226 2.06 31.99 -32.82
N SER A 227 1.85 31.14 -33.85
CA SER A 227 2.77 30.73 -34.93
C SER A 227 3.49 29.39 -34.68
N SER A 228 2.89 28.23 -34.96
CA SER A 228 2.71 27.59 -36.27
C SER A 228 4.00 27.16 -36.96
N ASP A 229 4.41 25.92 -36.70
CA ASP A 229 5.16 24.98 -37.55
C ASP A 229 5.02 23.62 -36.83
N GLY A 230 4.48 22.52 -37.34
CA GLY A 230 4.23 22.12 -38.71
C GLY A 230 4.68 20.67 -38.87
N CYS A 231 3.92 19.70 -38.33
CA CYS A 231 4.05 18.27 -38.66
C CYS A 231 2.67 17.60 -38.67
N THR A 232 1.80 18.07 -39.57
CA THR A 232 0.57 17.40 -39.96
C THR A 232 0.90 16.35 -41.03
N PHE A 233 0.76 15.07 -40.71
CA PHE A 233 0.60 14.02 -41.73
C PHE A 233 -0.90 13.82 -41.96
N GLY A 234 -1.39 14.40 -43.05
CA GLY A 234 -2.77 14.29 -43.49
C GLY A 234 -2.92 13.42 -44.74
N PHE A 235 -3.87 12.49 -44.63
CA PHE A 235 -4.78 11.96 -45.66
C PHE A 235 -4.28 11.10 -46.83
N GLY A 236 -4.75 9.84 -46.79
CA GLY A 236 -5.34 9.11 -47.92
C GLY A 236 -6.17 7.98 -47.30
N GLY A 237 -7.50 7.95 -47.40
CA GLY A 237 -8.24 7.73 -48.65
C GLY A 237 -8.50 6.22 -48.81
N LEU A 238 -9.75 5.80 -48.56
CA LEU A 238 -10.29 4.42 -48.51
C LEU A 238 -10.01 3.57 -49.78
N PRO A 239 -10.17 2.23 -49.75
CA PRO A 239 -11.52 1.66 -49.94
C PRO A 239 -11.88 0.47 -49.05
N SER A 240 -13.19 0.35 -48.86
CA SER A 240 -13.92 -0.81 -48.36
C SER A 240 -13.59 -2.11 -49.11
N MET A 241 -13.21 -3.14 -48.36
CA MET A 241 -13.31 -4.57 -48.71
C MET A 241 -13.74 -5.25 -47.40
N MET A 242 -15.00 -5.62 -47.18
CA MET A 242 -15.75 -6.73 -47.78
C MET A 242 -15.03 -8.08 -47.60
N TRP A 243 -15.81 -9.10 -47.22
CA TRP A 243 -15.53 -10.56 -47.13
C TRP A 243 -15.35 -11.13 -45.70
N PRO A 244 -15.82 -12.37 -45.44
CA PRO A 244 -17.18 -12.85 -45.66
C PRO A 244 -17.74 -13.63 -44.44
N LEU A 245 -19.07 -13.83 -44.48
CA LEU A 245 -19.82 -14.80 -43.68
C LEU A 245 -19.16 -16.20 -43.71
N VAL A 246 -18.78 -16.72 -42.54
CA VAL A 246 -18.49 -18.14 -42.37
C VAL A 246 -19.81 -18.87 -42.17
N SER A 247 -20.18 -19.61 -43.21
CA SER A 247 -21.37 -20.44 -43.32
C SER A 247 -21.42 -21.56 -42.27
N LEU A 248 -22.59 -21.70 -41.66
CA LEU A 248 -23.06 -22.93 -41.01
C LEU A 248 -23.12 -24.09 -42.02
N LEU A 249 -22.34 -25.14 -41.79
CA LEU A 249 -22.72 -26.53 -42.07
C LEU A 249 -22.43 -27.30 -40.77
N GLY A 250 -23.39 -27.94 -40.08
CA GLY A 250 -24.52 -28.67 -40.62
C GLY A 250 -24.11 -30.10 -40.95
N LEU A 251 -23.70 -30.90 -39.96
CA LEU A 251 -23.59 -32.35 -40.09
C LEU A 251 -24.34 -33.03 -38.95
N ALA A 252 -25.57 -33.39 -39.30
CA ALA A 252 -26.43 -34.27 -38.53
C ALA A 252 -25.87 -35.70 -38.51
N ALA A 253 -25.95 -36.30 -37.34
CA ALA A 253 -26.30 -37.69 -37.05
C ALA A 253 -25.84 -38.79 -38.02
N LEU A 254 -24.98 -39.68 -37.52
CA LEU A 254 -25.19 -41.12 -37.70
C LEU A 254 -24.91 -41.88 -36.40
N ARG A 255 -26.00 -42.03 -35.66
CA ARG A 255 -26.25 -43.10 -34.69
C ARG A 255 -26.08 -44.45 -35.39
N ARG A 256 -25.10 -45.26 -35.00
CA ARG A 256 -25.17 -46.72 -35.14
C ARG A 256 -24.91 -47.40 -33.81
N ARG A 257 -25.94 -48.13 -33.39
CA ARG A 257 -25.97 -49.09 -32.30
C ARG A 257 -25.40 -50.43 -32.77
N ARG A 258 -24.73 -51.12 -31.84
CA ARG A 258 -24.62 -52.60 -31.67
C ARG A 258 -23.79 -53.39 -32.69
N ALA A 259 -22.70 -53.99 -32.20
CA ALA A 259 -22.71 -55.38 -31.73
C ALA A 259 -22.08 -55.43 -30.34
#